data_AF-A0A939HCL7-F1
#
_entry.id   AF-A0A939HCL7-F1
#
_cell.length_a   1.000
_cell.length_b   1.000
_cell.length_c   1.000
_cell.angle_alpha   90.00
_cell.angle_beta   90.00
_cell.angle_gamma   90.00
#
_symmetry.space_group_name_H-M   'P 1'
#
loop_
_entity.id
_entity.type
_entity.pdbx_description
1 polymer ?
#
loop_
_entity_poly.entity_id
_entity_poly.type
_entity_poly.pdbx_seq_one_letter_code
_entity_poly.pdbx_strand_id
1 'polypeptide(L)'
;MENKMVKNNIKRIIWIYIGMTLGGAIFIINGGEEPILSVFSKVIGAAIGMGIAEYHTHRKNPKMKNLEKVQYEDERNVAIRDRASFYINVVVFLALFVSMIIGEIRQDFYMTYGSAAAAGLLMVTHMIISLVLSRKM
;
A
#
# COMPACT_ATOMS: atom_id res chain seq x y z
N MET A 1 3.75 -12.47 -17.10
CA MET A 1 2.82 -11.31 -17.10
C MET A 1 3.45 -10.11 -16.42
N GLU A 2 4.03 -10.32 -15.23
CA GLU A 2 4.87 -9.36 -14.51
C GLU A 2 5.92 -8.64 -15.38
N ASN A 3 6.71 -9.37 -16.17
CA ASN A 3 7.70 -8.78 -17.09
C ASN A 3 7.11 -7.83 -18.16
N LYS A 4 5.84 -7.99 -18.55
CA LYS A 4 5.17 -7.06 -19.49
C LYS A 4 4.73 -5.77 -18.78
N MET A 5 4.28 -5.87 -17.53
CA MET A 5 3.96 -4.71 -16.70
C MET A 5 5.20 -3.91 -16.31
N VAL A 6 6.26 -4.59 -15.87
CA VAL A 6 7.54 -3.93 -15.54
C VAL A 6 8.06 -3.15 -16.75
N LYS A 7 8.03 -3.75 -17.95
CA LYS A 7 8.38 -3.04 -19.20
C LYS A 7 7.46 -1.85 -19.51
N ASN A 8 6.18 -1.93 -19.16
CA ASN A 8 5.22 -0.84 -19.34
C ASN A 8 5.45 0.32 -18.35
N ASN A 9 5.72 0.00 -17.09
CA ASN A 9 6.07 0.97 -16.05
C ASN A 9 7.39 1.67 -16.38
N ILE A 10 8.40 0.94 -16.83
CA ILE A 10 9.67 1.53 -17.30
C ILE A 10 9.41 2.50 -18.46
N LYS A 11 8.59 2.12 -19.44
CA LYS A 11 8.22 3.03 -20.55
C LYS A 11 7.48 4.28 -20.05
N ARG A 12 6.57 4.14 -19.07
CA ARG A 12 5.86 5.27 -18.46
C ARG A 12 6.84 6.22 -17.76
N ILE A 13 7.78 5.68 -16.99
CA ILE A 13 8.84 6.47 -16.33
C ILE A 13 9.69 7.21 -17.36
N ILE A 14 10.09 6.56 -18.45
CA ILE A 14 10.84 7.19 -19.54
C ILE A 14 10.07 8.38 -20.13
N TRP A 15 8.78 8.20 -20.44
CA TRP A 15 7.96 9.29 -20.98
C TRP A 15 7.72 10.43 -19.99
N ILE A 16 7.56 10.13 -18.70
CA ILE A 16 7.49 11.14 -17.64
C ILE A 16 8.79 11.94 -17.59
N TYR A 17 9.94 11.27 -17.65
CA TYR A 17 11.24 11.94 -17.61
C TYR A 17 11.46 12.82 -18.85
N ILE A 18 11.10 12.33 -20.05
CA ILE A 18 11.12 13.11 -21.29
C ILE A 18 10.20 14.34 -21.16
N GLY A 19 8.97 14.14 -20.68
CA GLY A 19 8.03 15.24 -20.46
C GLY A 19 8.57 16.28 -19.49
N MET A 20 9.13 15.84 -18.36
CA MET A 20 9.74 16.70 -17.35
C MET A 20 10.90 17.53 -17.90
N THR A 21 11.79 16.90 -18.66
CA THR A 21 12.95 17.58 -19.29
C THR A 21 12.51 18.57 -20.36
N LEU A 22 11.51 18.23 -21.19
CA LEU A 22 10.92 19.15 -22.15
C LEU A 22 10.22 20.34 -21.47
N GLY A 23 9.44 20.10 -20.41
CA GLY A 23 8.80 21.19 -19.64
C GLY A 23 9.81 22.16 -19.03
N GLY A 24 10.91 21.62 -18.48
CA GLY A 24 12.03 22.43 -17.99
C GLY A 24 12.75 23.20 -19.11
N ALA A 25 13.02 22.56 -20.24
CA ALA A 25 13.67 23.20 -21.39
C ALA A 25 12.82 24.33 -21.97
N ILE A 26 11.52 24.13 -22.12
CA ILE A 26 10.57 25.15 -22.60
C ILE A 26 10.58 26.36 -21.66
N PHE A 27 10.62 26.14 -20.34
CA PHE A 27 10.70 27.24 -19.38
C PHE A 27 11.99 28.05 -19.50
N ILE A 28 13.14 27.38 -19.63
CA ILE A 28 14.44 28.04 -19.78
C ILE A 28 14.53 28.82 -21.10
N ILE A 29 14.07 28.22 -22.20
CA ILE A 29 14.08 28.86 -23.53
C ILE A 29 13.21 30.12 -23.55
N ASN A 30 12.12 30.16 -22.78
CA ASN A 30 11.26 31.34 -22.67
C ASN A 30 11.77 32.38 -21.66
N GLY A 31 13.03 32.27 -21.20
CA GLY A 31 13.63 33.24 -20.28
C GLY A 31 13.13 33.12 -18.83
N GLY A 32 12.67 31.93 -18.43
CA GLY A 32 12.20 31.69 -17.07
C GLY A 32 13.34 31.67 -16.05
N GLU A 33 13.34 32.63 -15.13
CA GLU A 33 14.35 32.75 -14.06
C GLU A 33 13.84 32.25 -12.71
N GLU A 34 12.51 32.25 -12.52
CA GLU A 34 11.87 31.91 -11.25
C GLU A 34 11.95 30.40 -10.93
N PRO A 35 12.59 30.00 -9.81
CA PRO A 35 12.75 28.59 -9.46
C PRO A 35 11.42 27.85 -9.29
N ILE A 36 10.41 28.52 -8.73
CA ILE A 36 9.09 27.94 -8.50
C ILE A 36 8.37 27.64 -9.83
N LEU A 37 8.42 28.58 -10.78
CA LEU A 37 7.81 28.40 -12.10
C LEU A 37 8.55 27.33 -12.92
N SER A 38 9.86 27.16 -12.71
CA SER A 38 10.64 26.04 -13.26
C SER A 38 10.18 24.68 -12.73
N VAL A 39 9.80 24.60 -11.45
CA VAL A 39 9.24 23.37 -10.88
C VAL A 39 7.87 23.08 -11.48
N PHE A 40 7.00 24.09 -11.59
CA PHE A 40 5.69 23.92 -12.20
C PHE A 40 5.77 23.48 -13.68
N SER A 41 6.67 24.07 -14.47
CA SER A 41 6.83 23.69 -15.88
C SER A 41 7.30 22.24 -16.03
N LYS A 42 8.22 21.79 -15.18
CA LYS A 42 8.67 20.39 -15.11
C LYS A 42 7.55 19.44 -14.71
N VAL A 43 6.71 19.82 -13.74
CA VAL A 43 5.55 19.03 -13.31
C VAL A 43 4.49 18.94 -14.41
N ILE A 44 4.18 20.05 -15.09
CA ILE A 44 3.25 20.08 -16.22
C ILE A 44 3.78 19.20 -17.37
N GLY A 45 5.07 19.34 -17.71
CA GLY A 45 5.72 18.50 -18.71
C GLY A 45 5.67 17.00 -18.35
N ALA A 46 5.94 16.67 -17.09
CA ALA A 46 5.82 15.30 -16.58
C ALA A 46 4.40 14.74 -16.70
N ALA A 47 3.38 15.56 -16.40
CA ALA A 47 1.97 15.18 -16.54
C ALA A 47 1.59 14.92 -18.00
N ILE A 48 2.08 15.74 -18.94
CA ILE A 48 1.89 15.53 -20.38
C ILE A 48 2.58 14.22 -20.82
N GLY A 49 3.83 14.00 -20.39
CA GLY A 49 4.57 12.76 -20.66
C GLY A 49 3.84 11.52 -20.12
N MET A 50 3.28 11.61 -18.91
CA MET A 50 2.44 10.58 -18.33
C MET A 50 1.21 10.33 -19.20
N GLY A 51 0.46 11.37 -19.58
CA GLY A 51 -0.74 11.25 -20.42
C GLY A 51 -0.45 10.60 -21.78
N ILE A 52 0.66 10.94 -22.42
CA ILE A 52 1.10 10.31 -23.69
C ILE A 52 1.41 8.82 -23.49
N ALA A 53 2.10 8.48 -22.41
CA ALA A 53 2.40 7.08 -22.07
C ALA A 53 1.12 6.28 -21.81
N GLU A 54 0.18 6.83 -21.05
CA GLU A 54 -1.12 6.23 -20.78
C GLU A 54 -1.92 6.01 -22.06
N TYR A 55 -2.01 7.05 -22.90
CA TYR A 55 -2.70 6.97 -24.18
C TYR A 55 -2.09 5.88 -25.08
N HIS A 56 -0.76 5.84 -25.21
CA HIS A 56 -0.07 4.86 -26.05
C HIS A 56 -0.22 3.43 -25.51
N THR A 57 -0.15 3.25 -24.19
CA THR A 57 -0.35 1.97 -23.53
C THR A 57 -1.79 1.48 -23.66
N HIS A 58 -2.79 2.33 -23.43
CA HIS A 58 -4.19 1.97 -23.55
C HIS A 58 -4.62 1.72 -24.99
N ARG A 59 -4.07 2.47 -25.95
CA ARG A 59 -4.33 2.24 -27.38
C ARG A 59 -3.74 0.92 -27.88
N LYS A 60 -2.53 0.56 -27.44
CA LYS A 60 -1.88 -0.70 -27.89
C LYS A 60 -2.31 -1.93 -27.08
N ASN A 61 -2.67 -1.76 -25.81
CA ASN A 61 -3.06 -2.86 -24.92
C ASN A 61 -4.26 -2.47 -24.03
N PRO A 62 -5.48 -2.40 -24.58
CA PRO A 62 -6.66 -1.97 -23.83
C PRO A 62 -6.99 -2.90 -22.63
N LYS A 63 -6.59 -4.17 -22.70
CA LYS A 63 -6.77 -5.15 -21.61
C LYS A 63 -5.85 -4.93 -20.40
N MET A 64 -4.79 -4.12 -20.52
CA MET A 64 -3.87 -3.82 -19.40
C MET A 64 -4.56 -3.01 -18.29
N LYS A 65 -5.53 -2.14 -18.61
CA LYS A 65 -6.25 -1.33 -17.61
C LYS A 65 -7.07 -2.19 -16.65
N ASN A 66 -7.72 -3.23 -17.18
CA ASN A 66 -8.48 -4.16 -16.35
C ASN A 66 -7.56 -5.06 -15.52
N LEU A 67 -6.38 -5.42 -16.04
CA LEU A 67 -5.40 -6.23 -15.33
C LEU A 67 -4.71 -5.44 -14.20
N GLU A 68 -4.34 -4.18 -14.43
CA GLU A 68 -3.83 -3.27 -13.39
C GLU A 68 -4.88 -3.04 -12.30
N LYS A 69 -6.16 -2.91 -12.67
CA LYS A 69 -7.26 -2.79 -11.71
C LYS A 69 -7.43 -4.06 -10.87
N VAL A 70 -7.39 -5.24 -11.48
CA VAL A 70 -7.50 -6.52 -10.76
C VAL A 70 -6.32 -6.73 -9.81
N GLN A 71 -5.08 -6.44 -10.25
CA GLN A 71 -3.91 -6.54 -9.36
C GLN A 71 -3.94 -5.51 -8.24
N TYR A 72 -4.38 -4.28 -8.51
CA TYR A 72 -4.59 -3.28 -7.46
C TYR A 72 -5.66 -3.71 -6.46
N GLU A 73 -6.76 -4.32 -6.92
CA GLU A 73 -7.80 -4.86 -6.05
C GLU A 73 -7.31 -6.06 -5.23
N ASP A 74 -6.50 -6.94 -5.80
CA ASP A 74 -5.89 -8.08 -5.09
C ASP A 74 -4.84 -7.61 -4.05
N GLU A 75 -3.92 -6.71 -4.42
CA GLU A 75 -2.94 -6.14 -3.49
C GLU A 75 -3.62 -5.33 -2.39
N ARG A 76 -4.67 -4.58 -2.72
CA ARG A 76 -5.46 -3.84 -1.73
C ARG A 76 -6.23 -4.78 -0.81
N ASN A 77 -6.80 -5.86 -1.32
CA ASN A 77 -7.50 -6.85 -0.50
C ASN A 77 -6.54 -7.61 0.43
N VAL A 78 -5.33 -7.93 -0.03
CA VAL A 78 -4.27 -8.49 0.83
C VAL A 78 -3.89 -7.49 1.93
N ALA A 79 -3.63 -6.23 1.57
CA ALA A 79 -3.28 -5.20 2.55
C ALA A 79 -4.42 -4.88 3.55
N ILE A 80 -5.68 -4.88 3.09
CA ILE A 80 -6.85 -4.70 3.95
C ILE A 80 -7.00 -5.91 4.89
N ARG A 81 -6.83 -7.14 4.39
CA ARG A 81 -6.92 -8.35 5.21
C ARG A 81 -5.82 -8.39 6.26
N ASP A 82 -4.60 -8.03 5.91
CA ASP A 82 -3.47 -8.02 6.83
C ASP A 82 -3.63 -6.91 7.89
N ARG A 83 -4.05 -5.71 7.48
CA ARG A 83 -4.37 -4.63 8.43
C ARG A 83 -5.57 -4.97 9.31
N ALA A 84 -6.63 -5.56 8.76
CA ALA A 84 -7.81 -5.98 9.52
C ALA A 84 -7.46 -7.06 10.55
N SER A 85 -6.64 -8.04 10.17
CA SER A 85 -6.12 -9.06 11.09
C SER A 85 -5.32 -8.43 12.24
N PHE A 86 -4.46 -7.45 11.95
CA PHE A 86 -3.74 -6.71 12.97
C PHE A 86 -4.68 -5.95 13.92
N TYR A 87 -5.63 -5.16 13.38
CA TYR A 87 -6.57 -4.40 14.20
C TYR A 87 -7.49 -5.29 15.05
N ILE A 88 -7.97 -6.42 14.50
CA ILE A 88 -8.80 -7.38 15.23
C ILE A 88 -8.01 -7.97 16.41
N ASN A 89 -6.76 -8.38 16.19
CA ASN A 89 -5.93 -8.91 17.28
C ASN A 89 -5.71 -7.86 18.38
N VAL A 90 -5.41 -6.61 18.02
CA VAL A 90 -5.24 -5.52 18.99
C VAL A 90 -6.52 -5.29 19.80
N VAL A 91 -7.69 -5.24 19.15
CA VAL A 91 -8.98 -5.05 19.83
C VAL A 91 -9.29 -6.19 20.78
N VAL A 92 -9.04 -7.45 20.38
CA VAL A 92 -9.27 -8.62 21.23
C VAL A 92 -8.34 -8.61 22.44
N PHE A 93 -7.06 -8.29 22.29
CA PHE A 93 -6.14 -8.16 23.42
C PHE A 93 -6.54 -7.03 24.37
N LEU A 94 -6.99 -5.90 23.84
CA LEU A 94 -7.51 -4.79 24.65
C LEU A 94 -8.74 -5.22 25.45
N ALA A 95 -9.69 -5.92 24.82
CA ALA A 95 -10.90 -6.41 25.47
C ALA A 95 -10.60 -7.43 26.58
N LEU A 96 -9.65 -8.33 26.36
CA LEU A 96 -9.19 -9.29 27.37
C LEU A 96 -8.48 -8.59 28.54
N PHE A 97 -7.67 -7.57 28.25
CA PHE A 97 -7.00 -6.78 29.28
C PHE A 97 -8.00 -5.99 30.15
N VAL A 98 -9.00 -5.35 29.52
CA VAL A 98 -10.09 -4.68 30.24
C VAL A 98 -10.89 -5.68 31.07
N SER A 99 -11.19 -6.87 30.53
CA SER A 99 -11.90 -7.92 31.25
C SER A 99 -11.11 -8.41 32.47
N MET A 100 -9.79 -8.52 32.35
CA MET A 100 -8.90 -8.87 33.46
C MET A 100 -8.93 -7.81 34.58
N ILE A 101 -8.87 -6.52 34.24
CA ILE A 101 -8.96 -5.43 35.23
C ILE A 101 -10.32 -5.44 35.95
N ILE A 102 -11.41 -5.63 35.19
CA ILE A 102 -12.76 -5.73 35.78
C ILE A 102 -12.87 -6.95 36.70
N GLY A 103 -12.31 -8.09 36.29
CA GLY A 103 -12.23 -9.30 37.10
C GLY A 103 -11.51 -9.05 38.42
N GLU A 104 -10.37 -8.35 38.37
CA GLU A 104 -9.56 -8.04 39.56
C GLU A 104 -10.32 -7.13 40.54
N ILE A 105 -10.98 -6.08 40.04
CA ILE A 105 -11.80 -5.19 40.85
C ILE A 105 -12.96 -5.94 41.51
N ARG A 106 -13.54 -6.93 40.81
CA ARG A 106 -14.67 -7.74 41.29
C ARG A 106 -14.24 -8.98 42.08
N GLN A 107 -12.93 -9.23 42.21
CA GLN A 107 -12.38 -10.47 42.76
C GLN A 107 -12.94 -11.74 42.09
N ASP A 108 -13.25 -11.66 40.79
CA ASP A 108 -13.77 -12.78 40.00
C ASP A 108 -12.61 -13.56 39.38
N PHE A 109 -12.32 -14.72 39.98
CA PHE A 109 -11.25 -15.61 39.55
C PHE A 109 -11.37 -16.01 38.07
N TYR A 110 -12.57 -16.35 37.60
CA TYR A 110 -12.77 -16.80 36.23
C TYR A 110 -12.56 -15.67 35.24
N MET A 111 -12.98 -14.46 35.59
CA MET A 111 -12.82 -13.30 34.73
C MET A 111 -11.35 -12.84 34.66
N THR A 112 -10.63 -12.81 35.78
CA THR A 112 -9.21 -12.43 35.82
C THR A 112 -8.32 -13.48 35.13
N TYR A 113 -8.33 -14.72 35.65
CA TYR A 113 -7.41 -15.75 35.19
C TYR A 113 -7.86 -16.37 33.86
N GLY A 114 -9.17 -16.44 33.61
CA GLY A 114 -9.70 -16.89 32.31
C GLY A 114 -9.35 -15.93 31.18
N SER A 115 -9.41 -14.60 31.40
CA SER A 115 -8.99 -13.62 30.40
C SER A 115 -7.48 -13.69 30.12
N ALA A 116 -6.66 -13.87 31.17
CA ALA A 116 -5.22 -14.03 31.03
C ALA A 116 -4.85 -15.33 30.29
N ALA A 117 -5.49 -16.45 30.62
CA ALA A 117 -5.29 -17.72 29.94
C ALA A 117 -5.73 -17.66 28.47
N ALA A 118 -6.86 -17.01 28.17
CA ALA A 118 -7.33 -16.81 26.80
C ALA A 118 -6.36 -15.94 25.98
N ALA A 119 -5.82 -14.86 26.57
CA ALA A 119 -4.80 -14.04 25.93
C ALA A 119 -3.52 -14.84 25.64
N GLY A 120 -3.06 -15.64 26.59
CA GLY A 120 -1.90 -16.52 26.42
C GLY A 120 -2.10 -17.55 25.30
N LEU A 121 -3.26 -18.21 25.26
CA LEU A 121 -3.60 -19.15 24.19
C LEU A 121 -3.65 -18.47 22.82
N LEU A 122 -4.26 -17.30 22.71
CA LEU A 122 -4.31 -16.53 21.47
C LEU A 122 -2.90 -16.14 20.99
N MET A 123 -2.00 -15.71 21.88
CA MET A 123 -0.59 -15.43 21.53
C MET A 123 0.13 -16.68 21.01
N VAL A 124 -0.02 -17.82 21.68
CA VAL A 124 0.60 -19.08 21.24
C VAL A 124 0.08 -19.50 19.88
N THR A 125 -1.23 -19.41 19.66
CA THR A 125 -1.85 -19.76 18.38
C THR A 125 -1.37 -18.84 17.27
N HIS A 126 -1.27 -17.54 17.54
CA HIS A 126 -0.75 -16.55 16.59
C HIS A 126 0.72 -16.79 16.24
N MET A 127 1.54 -17.17 17.23
CA MET A 127 2.96 -17.50 17.04
C MET A 127 3.13 -18.77 16.20
N ILE A 128 2.35 -19.83 16.47
CA ILE A 128 2.39 -21.08 15.70
C ILE A 128 1.98 -20.83 14.24
N ILE A 129 0.89 -20.10 14.01
CA ILE A 129 0.42 -19.78 12.65
C ILE A 129 1.48 -18.97 11.90
N SER A 130 2.06 -17.97 12.55
CA SER A 130 3.13 -17.15 11.96
C SER A 130 4.37 -17.98 11.60
N LEU A 131 4.79 -18.89 12.49
CA LEU A 131 5.90 -19.82 12.25
C LEU A 131 5.62 -20.81 11.11
N VAL A 132 4.40 -21.31 11.00
CA VAL A 132 3.99 -22.24 9.92
C VAL A 132 3.95 -21.53 8.58
N LEU A 133 3.46 -20.29 8.54
CA LEU A 133 3.40 -19.48 7.32
C LEU A 133 4.79 -19.01 6.89
N SER A 134 5.69 -18.65 7.81
CA SER A 134 7.06 -18.22 7.49
C SER A 134 7.95 -19.34 6.96
N ARG A 135 7.61 -20.61 7.19
CA ARG A 135 8.34 -21.78 6.65
C ARG A 135 7.90 -22.17 5.23
N LYS A 136 6.78 -21.65 4.75
CA LYS A 136 6.21 -21.96 3.43
C LYS A 136 6.54 -20.92 2.36
N MET A 137 7.08 -19.76 2.75
CA MET A 137 7.70 -18.77 1.86
C MET A 137 9.18 -19.06 1.69
#